data_AF-A0A8H6GBD6-F1
#
_entry.id   AF-A0A8H6GBD6-F1
#
_cell.length_a   1.000
_cell.length_b   1.000
_cell.length_c   1.000
_cell.angle_alpha   90.00
_cell.angle_beta   90.00
_cell.angle_gamma   90.00
#
_symmetry.space_group_name_H-M   'P 1'
#
loop_
_entity.id
_entity.type
_entity.pdbx_description
1 polymer ?
#
loop_
_entity_poly.entity_id
_entity_poly.type
_entity_poly.pdbx_seq_one_letter_code
_entity_poly.pdbx_strand_id
1 'polypeptide(L)'
;MYSKDLRAFETEGDAPRALQDDLELWRRKGALRKLRNIIMWITDRHAGGGRAREFKALQIESQNCLLDDEPRRPPAELKRPNDTRWNSHYYPFETAVLNRAPIDAYSEKEERAHNTRLDRVTQKNRRLEADKHIKFPAKPLIVEHKMSTEDWITVTRYMEILKPLMLVMKKLEGNPRQGRNGLMWEVLPCYEFLLNHLERLMEQYRHDPDEDLKLNIQLGWQKLNGYYTKLDDTEVYVAAVAAVALLPQLRLTKIKQLWADRADDGWICSAE
;
A
#
# COMPACT_ATOMS: atom_id res chain seq x y z
N MET A 1 9.93 -11.67 -25.07
CA MET A 1 9.97 -12.87 -24.20
C MET A 1 9.51 -12.45 -22.81
N TYR A 2 8.28 -12.76 -22.41
CA TYR A 2 7.80 -12.46 -21.06
C TYR A 2 8.30 -13.53 -20.08
N SER A 3 8.95 -13.07 -19.01
CA SER A 3 9.57 -13.88 -17.95
C SER A 3 8.61 -14.96 -17.44
N LYS A 4 9.09 -16.22 -17.47
CA LYS A 4 8.38 -17.41 -16.98
C LYS A 4 8.45 -17.56 -15.46
N ASP A 5 9.20 -16.71 -14.75
CA ASP A 5 9.36 -16.82 -13.30
C ASP A 5 9.01 -15.51 -12.58
N LEU A 6 7.78 -15.45 -12.08
CA LEU A 6 7.33 -14.42 -11.13
C LEU A 6 8.08 -14.52 -9.79
N ARG A 7 8.67 -15.68 -9.47
CA ARG A 7 9.45 -15.89 -8.24
C ARG A 7 10.90 -15.41 -8.32
N ALA A 8 11.43 -15.16 -9.53
CA ALA A 8 12.73 -14.51 -9.69
C ALA A 8 12.72 -13.04 -9.21
N PHE A 9 11.53 -12.44 -9.02
CA PHE A 9 11.36 -11.09 -8.47
C PHE A 9 11.39 -11.02 -6.94
N GLU A 10 11.40 -12.17 -6.26
CA GLU A 10 11.38 -12.32 -4.80
C GLU A 10 12.71 -12.86 -4.27
N THR A 11 13.80 -12.80 -5.04
CA THR A 11 15.13 -13.09 -4.49
C THR A 11 15.49 -11.93 -3.56
N GLU A 12 14.99 -12.05 -2.32
CA GLU A 12 15.11 -11.06 -1.26
C GLU A 12 16.59 -10.80 -0.96
N GLY A 13 16.91 -9.52 -0.74
CA GLY A 13 18.26 -9.07 -0.43
C GLY A 13 18.83 -9.74 0.83
N ASP A 14 20.12 -9.50 1.06
CA ASP A 14 21.02 -10.11 2.06
C ASP A 14 20.65 -9.83 3.54
N ALA A 15 19.35 -9.85 3.87
CA ALA A 15 18.84 -9.68 5.22
C ALA A 15 19.03 -10.99 6.01
N PRO A 16 19.49 -10.92 7.27
CA PRO A 16 19.57 -12.08 8.17
C PRO A 16 18.25 -12.87 8.22
N ARG A 17 18.34 -14.22 8.25
CA ARG A 17 17.16 -15.11 8.24
C ARG A 17 16.11 -14.78 9.31
N ALA A 18 16.54 -14.38 10.51
CA ALA A 18 15.62 -13.98 11.58
C ALA A 18 14.74 -12.78 11.19
N LEU A 19 15.29 -11.81 10.46
CA LEU A 19 14.55 -10.65 9.95
C LEU A 19 13.60 -11.04 8.81
N GLN A 20 13.94 -12.07 8.02
CA GLN A 20 13.04 -12.60 7.00
C GLN A 20 11.82 -13.29 7.62
N ASP A 21 12.02 -14.09 8.67
CA ASP A 21 10.93 -14.74 9.41
C ASP A 21 10.02 -13.71 10.10
N ASP A 22 10.60 -12.67 10.69
CA ASP A 22 9.86 -11.56 11.30
C ASP A 22 9.07 -10.77 10.25
N LEU A 23 9.66 -10.49 9.07
CA LEU A 23 8.97 -9.88 7.95
C LEU A 23 7.84 -10.75 7.40
N GLU A 24 8.02 -12.07 7.32
CA GLU A 24 6.95 -12.98 6.92
C GLU A 24 5.79 -12.94 7.93
N LEU A 25 6.11 -12.95 9.22
CA LEU A 25 5.12 -12.84 10.28
C LEU A 25 4.38 -11.50 10.19
N TRP A 26 5.10 -10.41 9.94
CA TRP A 26 4.52 -9.09 9.71
C TRP A 26 3.65 -9.04 8.45
N ARG A 27 4.07 -9.65 7.34
CA ARG A 27 3.24 -9.76 6.13
C ARG A 27 1.96 -10.56 6.39
N ARG A 28 2.01 -11.55 7.29
CA ARG A 28 0.86 -12.40 7.66
C ARG A 28 -0.07 -11.78 8.70
N LYS A 29 0.45 -10.99 9.66
CA LYS A 29 -0.30 -10.50 10.84
C LYS A 29 -0.24 -8.99 11.07
N GLY A 30 0.53 -8.25 10.29
CA GLY A 30 0.74 -6.82 10.43
C GLY A 30 -0.52 -6.00 10.13
N ALA A 31 -0.46 -4.71 10.49
CA ALA A 31 -1.58 -3.78 10.42
C ALA A 31 -2.20 -3.67 9.00
N LEU A 32 -1.36 -3.65 7.95
CA LEU A 32 -1.84 -3.61 6.56
C LEU A 32 -2.63 -4.87 6.19
N ARG A 33 -2.22 -6.04 6.70
CA ARG A 33 -2.93 -7.30 6.44
C ARG A 33 -4.25 -7.36 7.19
N LYS A 34 -4.29 -6.90 8.44
CA LYS A 34 -5.53 -6.75 9.21
C LYS A 34 -6.52 -5.86 8.46
N LEU A 35 -6.08 -4.68 8.02
CA LEU A 35 -6.91 -3.75 7.26
C LEU A 35 -7.42 -4.36 5.95
N ARG A 36 -6.56 -5.04 5.18
CA ARG A 36 -6.97 -5.77 3.97
C ARG A 36 -8.07 -6.77 4.27
N ASN A 37 -7.93 -7.55 5.35
CA ASN A 37 -8.91 -8.58 5.72
C ASN A 37 -10.26 -7.96 6.14
N ILE A 38 -10.23 -6.82 6.84
CA ILE A 38 -11.45 -6.04 7.15
C ILE A 38 -12.13 -5.55 5.87
N ILE A 39 -11.38 -4.95 4.94
CA ILE A 39 -11.94 -4.48 3.66
C ILE A 39 -12.54 -5.65 2.89
N MET A 40 -11.86 -6.79 2.84
CA MET A 40 -12.35 -8.02 2.21
C MET A 40 -13.63 -8.55 2.87
N TRP A 41 -13.76 -8.45 4.19
CA TRP A 41 -14.97 -8.81 4.92
C TRP A 41 -16.16 -7.92 4.54
N ILE A 42 -15.97 -6.61 4.53
CA ILE A 42 -17.00 -5.62 4.20
C ILE A 42 -17.43 -5.74 2.74
N THR A 43 -16.47 -5.95 1.84
CA THR A 43 -16.68 -6.06 0.38
C THR A 43 -16.99 -7.48 -0.08
N ASP A 44 -17.36 -8.38 0.83
CA ASP A 44 -17.65 -9.76 0.51
C ASP A 44 -18.90 -9.88 -0.37
N ARG A 45 -18.67 -10.25 -1.63
CA ARG A 45 -19.68 -10.51 -2.66
C ARG A 45 -20.67 -11.62 -2.27
N HIS A 46 -20.28 -12.57 -1.43
CA HIS A 46 -21.15 -13.65 -1.00
C HIS A 46 -22.16 -13.21 0.08
N ALA A 47 -21.96 -12.05 0.69
CA ALA A 47 -22.87 -11.48 1.68
C ALA A 47 -24.06 -10.72 1.05
N GLY A 48 -24.31 -10.85 -0.26
CA GLY A 48 -25.45 -10.23 -0.96
C GLY A 48 -25.50 -8.71 -0.83
N GLY A 49 -24.34 -8.06 -0.63
CA GLY A 49 -24.22 -6.62 -0.39
C GLY A 49 -24.81 -6.15 0.96
N GLY A 50 -25.19 -7.06 1.86
CA GLY A 50 -25.68 -6.70 3.20
C GLY A 50 -24.63 -5.94 4.00
N ARG A 51 -23.41 -6.47 4.09
CA ARG A 51 -22.29 -5.85 4.83
C ARG A 51 -21.90 -4.47 4.29
N ALA A 52 -21.86 -4.30 2.97
CA ALA A 52 -21.57 -3.01 2.35
C ALA A 52 -22.67 -1.97 2.62
N ARG A 53 -23.95 -2.37 2.61
CA ARG A 53 -25.06 -1.49 2.98
C ARG A 53 -25.04 -1.11 4.46
N GLU A 54 -24.74 -2.07 5.34
CA GLU A 54 -24.58 -1.79 6.77
C GLU A 54 -23.41 -0.84 7.03
N PHE A 55 -22.27 -1.05 6.37
CA PHE A 55 -21.14 -0.15 6.46
C PHE A 55 -21.51 1.27 6.00
N LYS A 56 -22.25 1.39 4.89
CA LYS A 56 -22.77 2.68 4.42
C LYS A 56 -23.67 3.37 5.45
N ALA A 57 -24.50 2.63 6.16
CA ALA A 57 -25.34 3.17 7.24
C ALA A 57 -24.48 3.71 8.39
N LEU A 58 -23.43 2.98 8.80
CA LEU A 58 -22.48 3.42 9.83
C LEU A 58 -21.68 4.65 9.40
N GLN A 59 -21.34 4.79 8.11
CA GLN A 59 -20.74 6.00 7.57
C GLN A 59 -21.68 7.20 7.74
N ILE A 60 -22.97 7.05 7.40
CA ILE A 60 -23.96 8.12 7.55
C ILE A 60 -24.15 8.49 9.02
N GLU A 61 -24.28 7.49 9.90
CA GLU A 61 -24.42 7.70 11.34
C GLU A 61 -23.22 8.47 11.92
N SER A 62 -21.99 8.05 11.58
CA SER A 62 -20.78 8.75 12.00
C SER A 62 -20.71 10.20 11.50
N GLN A 63 -21.20 10.47 10.29
CA GLN A 63 -21.24 11.83 9.73
C GLN A 63 -22.33 12.70 10.36
N ASN A 64 -23.45 12.10 10.78
CA ASN A 64 -24.53 12.81 11.48
C ASN A 64 -24.14 13.20 12.91
N CYS A 65 -23.17 12.51 13.52
CA CYS A 65 -22.63 12.84 14.83
C CYS A 65 -21.60 13.99 14.80
N LEU A 66 -21.21 14.49 13.63
CA LEU A 66 -20.29 15.62 13.51
C LEU A 66 -20.99 16.94 13.87
N LEU A 67 -20.23 17.87 14.45
CA LEU A 67 -20.68 19.24 14.69
C LEU A 67 -20.94 19.97 13.36
N ASP A 68 -21.80 20.99 13.37
CA ASP A 68 -22.24 21.66 12.14
C ASP A 68 -21.11 22.35 11.35
N ASP A 69 -20.02 22.73 12.02
CA ASP A 69 -18.85 23.36 11.38
C ASP A 69 -17.87 22.34 10.76
N GLU A 70 -18.04 21.04 11.03
CA GLU A 70 -17.16 20.00 10.48
C GLU A 70 -17.54 19.63 9.04
N PRO A 71 -16.57 19.49 8.12
CA PRO A 71 -16.84 19.19 6.72
C PRO A 71 -17.42 17.78 6.57
N ARG A 72 -18.72 17.71 6.25
CA ARG A 72 -19.42 16.45 5.95
C ARG A 72 -18.91 15.82 4.66
N ARG A 73 -18.74 14.50 4.67
CA ARG A 73 -18.27 13.72 3.52
C ARG A 73 -19.33 12.74 3.04
N PRO A 74 -19.50 12.56 1.72
CA PRO A 74 -20.40 11.53 1.21
C PRO A 74 -19.85 10.13 1.58
N PRO A 75 -20.73 9.13 1.81
CA PRO A 75 -20.31 7.77 2.05
C PRO A 75 -19.47 7.25 0.88
N ALA A 76 -18.24 6.82 1.18
CA ALA A 76 -17.31 6.31 0.20
C ALA A 76 -17.35 4.78 0.16
N GLU A 77 -17.48 4.21 -1.03
CA GLU A 77 -17.45 2.76 -1.23
C GLU A 77 -16.02 2.24 -1.09
N LEU A 78 -15.82 1.28 -0.18
CA LEU A 78 -14.57 0.53 -0.10
C LEU A 78 -14.45 -0.39 -1.31
N LYS A 79 -13.40 -0.20 -2.09
CA LYS A 79 -13.09 -1.09 -3.22
C LYS A 79 -12.29 -2.29 -2.73
N ARG A 80 -12.58 -3.46 -3.29
CA ARG A 80 -11.78 -4.65 -3.03
C ARG A 80 -10.39 -4.48 -3.67
N PRO A 81 -9.30 -4.63 -2.90
CA PRO A 81 -7.97 -4.59 -3.49
C PRO A 81 -7.78 -5.79 -4.45
N ASN A 82 -7.04 -5.57 -5.54
CA ASN A 82 -6.77 -6.56 -6.57
C ASN A 82 -5.26 -6.81 -6.68
N ASP A 83 -4.82 -8.02 -6.37
CA ASP A 83 -3.40 -8.36 -6.30
C ASP A 83 -2.66 -8.22 -7.66
N THR A 84 -3.36 -8.09 -8.80
CA THR A 84 -2.75 -7.93 -10.14
C THR A 84 -2.52 -6.47 -10.59
N ARG A 85 -3.04 -5.47 -9.88
CA ARG A 85 -2.97 -4.06 -10.32
C ARG A 85 -2.18 -3.22 -9.32
N TRP A 86 -1.16 -2.50 -9.80
CA TRP A 86 -0.08 -1.94 -8.98
C TRP A 86 -0.55 -1.00 -7.85
N ASN A 87 -1.55 -0.16 -8.11
CA ASN A 87 -2.11 0.79 -7.13
C ASN A 87 -3.41 0.31 -6.46
N SER A 88 -3.75 -0.97 -6.58
CA SER A 88 -5.07 -1.47 -6.14
C SER A 88 -5.25 -1.48 -4.63
N HIS A 89 -4.17 -1.55 -3.84
CA HIS A 89 -4.20 -1.58 -2.38
C HIS A 89 -4.21 -0.16 -1.78
N TYR A 90 -3.60 0.81 -2.45
CA TYR A 90 -3.50 2.19 -1.96
C TYR A 90 -4.89 2.84 -1.80
N TYR A 91 -5.71 2.86 -2.86
CA TYR A 91 -7.00 3.57 -2.82
C TYR A 91 -8.01 3.02 -1.79
N PRO A 92 -8.18 1.69 -1.65
CA PRO A 92 -8.99 1.13 -0.58
C PRO A 92 -8.48 1.48 0.81
N PHE A 93 -7.15 1.50 1.02
CA PHE A 93 -6.57 1.83 2.32
C PHE A 93 -6.74 3.32 2.64
N GLU A 94 -6.54 4.21 1.66
CA GLU A 94 -6.83 5.64 1.80
C GLU A 94 -8.29 5.88 2.20
N THR A 95 -9.21 5.21 1.50
CA THR A 95 -10.64 5.27 1.81
C THR A 95 -10.94 4.73 3.21
N ALA A 96 -10.26 3.65 3.62
CA ALA A 96 -10.45 3.06 4.93
C ALA A 96 -9.93 3.96 6.06
N VAL A 97 -8.77 4.60 5.89
CA VAL A 97 -8.23 5.59 6.85
C VAL A 97 -9.19 6.75 7.04
N LEU A 98 -9.81 7.25 5.95
CA LEU A 98 -10.84 8.29 6.03
C LEU A 98 -12.13 7.84 6.73
N ASN A 99 -12.36 6.53 6.84
CA ASN A 99 -13.53 5.91 7.45
C ASN A 99 -13.17 5.06 8.68
N ARG A 100 -12.11 5.44 9.41
CA ARG A 100 -11.65 4.72 10.60
C ARG A 100 -12.78 4.52 11.64
N ALA A 101 -13.47 5.59 12.01
CA ALA A 101 -14.55 5.51 13.01
C ALA A 101 -15.70 4.56 12.59
N PRO A 102 -16.25 4.65 11.35
CA PRO A 102 -17.19 3.66 10.84
C PRO A 102 -16.67 2.21 10.85
N ILE A 103 -15.39 1.99 10.55
CA ILE A 103 -14.78 0.64 10.55
C ILE A 103 -14.69 0.09 11.97
N ASP A 104 -14.20 0.90 12.92
CA ASP A 104 -14.07 0.52 14.33
C ASP A 104 -15.46 0.21 14.93
N ALA A 105 -16.46 1.06 14.65
CA ALA A 105 -17.85 0.83 15.04
C ALA A 105 -18.42 -0.46 14.44
N TYR A 106 -18.10 -0.76 13.18
CA TYR A 106 -18.55 -2.01 12.55
C TYR A 106 -17.90 -3.23 13.21
N SER A 107 -16.60 -3.16 13.49
CA SER A 107 -15.89 -4.23 14.19
C SER A 107 -16.47 -4.49 15.57
N GLU A 108 -16.81 -3.45 16.33
CA GLU A 108 -17.45 -3.59 17.65
C GLU A 108 -18.84 -4.21 17.56
N LYS A 109 -19.64 -3.79 16.57
CA LYS A 109 -20.97 -4.37 16.34
C LYS A 109 -20.88 -5.88 16.08
N GLU A 110 -19.97 -6.29 15.21
CA GLU A 110 -19.75 -7.71 14.88
C GLU A 110 -19.18 -8.51 16.06
N GLU A 111 -18.32 -7.89 16.87
CA GLU A 111 -17.80 -8.48 18.10
C GLU A 111 -18.91 -8.73 19.12
N ARG A 112 -19.78 -7.74 19.36
CA ARG A 112 -20.97 -7.90 20.24
C ARG A 112 -21.89 -9.02 19.73
N ALA A 113 -22.13 -9.07 18.43
CA ALA A 113 -22.96 -10.11 17.82
C ALA A 113 -22.32 -11.50 17.96
N HIS A 114 -21.01 -11.62 17.78
CA HIS A 114 -20.27 -12.86 17.97
C HIS A 114 -20.29 -13.33 19.44
N ASN A 115 -20.02 -12.45 20.39
CA ASN A 115 -20.04 -12.78 21.82
C ASN A 115 -21.44 -13.23 22.25
N THR A 116 -22.49 -12.56 21.78
CA THR A 116 -23.88 -12.99 22.02
C THR A 116 -24.15 -14.40 21.47
N ARG A 117 -23.59 -14.76 20.30
CA ARG A 117 -23.72 -16.12 19.74
C ARG A 117 -22.95 -17.14 20.59
N LEU A 118 -21.75 -16.80 21.05
CA LEU A 118 -20.96 -17.65 21.94
C LEU A 118 -21.66 -17.90 23.28
N ASP A 119 -22.22 -16.87 23.91
CA ASP A 119 -22.91 -16.99 25.20
C ASP A 119 -24.13 -17.92 25.09
N ARG A 120 -24.89 -17.82 23.99
CA ARG A 120 -26.02 -18.72 23.72
C ARG A 120 -25.58 -20.17 23.59
N VAL A 121 -24.47 -20.42 22.89
CA VAL A 121 -23.91 -21.77 22.75
C VAL A 121 -23.43 -22.28 24.10
N THR A 122 -22.66 -21.48 24.84
CA THR A 122 -22.16 -21.83 26.17
C THR A 122 -23.28 -22.12 27.16
N GLN A 123 -24.34 -21.31 27.16
CA GLN A 123 -25.52 -21.52 28.01
C GLN A 123 -26.28 -22.79 27.62
N LYS A 124 -26.33 -23.13 26.33
CA LYS A 124 -26.92 -24.38 25.83
C LYS A 124 -26.04 -25.59 26.20
N ASN A 125 -24.71 -25.47 26.15
CA ASN A 125 -23.78 -26.53 26.56
C ASN A 125 -23.93 -26.84 28.05
N ARG A 126 -24.08 -25.82 28.92
CA ARG A 126 -24.34 -26.03 30.36
C ARG A 126 -25.63 -26.80 30.65
N ARG A 127 -26.57 -26.86 29.70
CA ARG A 127 -27.87 -27.55 29.84
C ARG A 127 -27.88 -28.95 29.21
N LEU A 128 -26.78 -29.40 28.59
CA LEU A 128 -26.69 -30.67 27.88
C LEU A 128 -25.66 -31.58 28.56
N GLU A 129 -25.99 -32.87 28.65
CA GLU A 129 -25.10 -33.95 29.12
C GLU A 129 -23.80 -34.00 28.28
N ALA A 130 -22.69 -34.40 28.91
CA ALA A 130 -21.31 -34.26 28.43
C ALA A 130 -20.99 -34.90 27.05
N ASP A 131 -21.88 -35.73 26.52
CA ASP A 131 -21.64 -36.57 25.33
C ASP A 131 -21.92 -35.88 23.98
N LYS A 132 -22.51 -34.68 23.96
CA LYS A 132 -22.79 -33.93 22.71
C LYS A 132 -21.72 -32.88 22.43
N HIS A 133 -20.86 -33.14 21.45
CA HIS A 133 -19.91 -32.13 20.94
C HIS A 133 -20.66 -30.98 20.25
N ILE A 134 -20.69 -29.80 20.88
CA ILE A 134 -21.37 -28.62 20.33
C ILE A 134 -20.38 -27.78 19.53
N LYS A 135 -20.69 -27.54 18.25
CA LYS A 135 -19.86 -26.72 17.37
C LYS A 135 -19.97 -25.25 17.78
N PHE A 136 -18.85 -24.65 18.14
CA PHE A 136 -18.78 -23.21 18.37
C PHE A 136 -18.79 -22.44 17.03
N PRO A 137 -19.43 -21.25 17.00
CA PRO A 137 -19.39 -20.40 15.82
C PRO A 137 -17.96 -19.96 15.52
N ALA A 138 -17.60 -19.92 14.24
CA ALA A 138 -16.30 -19.39 13.81
C ALA A 138 -16.22 -17.89 14.06
N LYS A 139 -15.03 -17.41 14.44
CA LYS A 139 -14.77 -15.98 14.65
C LYS A 139 -14.83 -15.24 13.31
N PRO A 140 -15.61 -14.17 13.18
CA PRO A 140 -15.63 -13.34 11.97
C PRO A 140 -14.26 -12.70 11.71
N LEU A 141 -13.83 -12.58 10.45
CA LEU A 141 -12.54 -11.99 10.08
C LEU A 141 -12.37 -10.55 10.59
N ILE A 142 -13.45 -9.75 10.57
CA ILE A 142 -13.43 -8.37 11.08
C ILE A 142 -13.16 -8.32 12.59
N VAL A 143 -13.61 -9.32 13.35
CA VAL A 143 -13.38 -9.42 14.80
C VAL A 143 -12.02 -10.04 15.11
N GLU A 144 -11.56 -10.98 14.28
CA GLU A 144 -10.22 -11.55 14.38
C GLU A 144 -9.12 -10.50 14.13
N HIS A 145 -9.34 -9.63 13.15
CA HIS A 145 -8.39 -8.62 12.71
C HIS A 145 -8.74 -7.21 13.16
N LYS A 146 -9.47 -7.06 14.27
CA LYS A 146 -9.81 -5.75 14.84
C LYS A 146 -8.55 -4.88 14.98
N MET A 147 -8.64 -3.65 14.48
CA MET A 147 -7.53 -2.71 14.45
C MET A 147 -7.36 -2.05 15.82
N SER A 148 -6.13 -2.00 16.32
CA SER A 148 -5.77 -1.17 17.47
C SER A 148 -5.45 0.27 17.03
N THR A 149 -5.30 1.18 17.99
CA THR A 149 -4.84 2.55 17.71
C THR A 149 -3.45 2.57 17.08
N GLU A 150 -2.54 1.70 17.54
CA GLU A 150 -1.20 1.54 16.99
C GLU A 150 -1.25 1.04 15.54
N ASP A 151 -2.09 0.03 15.25
CA ASP A 151 -2.26 -0.47 13.89
C ASP A 151 -2.70 0.64 12.93
N TRP A 152 -3.64 1.49 13.35
CA TRP A 152 -4.09 2.62 12.55
C TRP A 152 -3.01 3.69 12.34
N ILE A 153 -2.17 3.94 13.34
CA ILE A 153 -1.01 4.83 13.20
C ILE A 153 -0.05 4.24 12.16
N THR A 154 0.31 2.97 12.29
CA THR A 154 1.19 2.27 11.34
C THR A 154 0.65 2.35 9.91
N VAL A 155 -0.63 2.02 9.69
CA VAL A 155 -1.28 2.14 8.37
C VAL A 155 -1.15 3.57 7.82
N THR A 156 -1.41 4.58 8.64
CA THR A 156 -1.38 5.98 8.22
C THR A 156 0.04 6.38 7.77
N ARG A 157 1.07 5.99 8.53
CA ARG A 157 2.48 6.20 8.16
C ARG A 157 2.80 5.55 6.80
N TYR A 158 2.39 4.31 6.59
CA TYR A 158 2.59 3.63 5.29
C TYR A 158 1.87 4.36 4.15
N MET A 159 0.65 4.84 4.37
CA MET A 159 -0.09 5.60 3.36
C MET A 159 0.63 6.88 2.96
N GLU A 160 1.23 7.59 3.92
CA GLU A 160 2.04 8.77 3.65
C GLU A 160 3.32 8.45 2.87
N ILE A 161 4.03 7.37 3.25
CA ILE A 161 5.24 6.90 2.57
C ILE A 161 4.94 6.51 1.12
N LEU A 162 3.83 5.80 0.88
CA LEU A 162 3.44 5.27 -0.42
C LEU A 162 2.80 6.32 -1.34
N LYS A 163 2.31 7.44 -0.81
CA LYS A 163 1.58 8.46 -1.58
C LYS A 163 2.40 9.02 -2.75
N PRO A 164 3.67 9.41 -2.60
CA PRO A 164 4.49 9.85 -3.73
C PRO A 164 4.69 8.77 -4.80
N LEU A 165 4.86 7.50 -4.39
CA LEU A 165 4.97 6.37 -5.31
C LEU A 165 3.68 6.22 -6.12
N MET A 166 2.52 6.25 -5.46
CA MET A 166 1.21 6.18 -6.13
C MET A 166 1.02 7.32 -7.14
N LEU A 167 1.35 8.56 -6.75
CA LEU A 167 1.20 9.73 -7.62
C LEU A 167 2.09 9.66 -8.86
N VAL A 168 3.36 9.28 -8.67
CA VAL A 168 4.32 9.11 -9.77
C VAL A 168 3.88 8.00 -10.71
N MET A 169 3.50 6.83 -10.20
CA MET A 169 3.00 5.75 -11.03
C MET A 169 1.74 6.15 -11.80
N LYS A 170 0.79 6.83 -11.15
CA LYS A 170 -0.42 7.32 -11.81
C LYS A 170 -0.12 8.33 -12.93
N LYS A 171 0.90 9.18 -12.74
CA LYS A 171 1.38 10.10 -13.78
C LYS A 171 1.97 9.32 -14.96
N LEU A 172 2.76 8.28 -14.71
CA LEU A 172 3.38 7.46 -15.75
C LEU A 172 2.39 6.52 -16.46
N GLU A 173 1.28 6.16 -15.83
CA GLU A 173 0.17 5.40 -16.45
C GLU A 173 -0.65 6.22 -17.48
N GLY A 174 -0.39 7.53 -17.63
CA GLY A 174 -1.12 8.41 -18.53
C GLY A 174 -0.93 8.06 -20.01
N ASN A 175 -1.93 8.37 -20.83
CA ASN A 175 -1.85 8.18 -22.27
C ASN A 175 -1.12 9.38 -22.92
N PRO A 176 -0.01 9.18 -23.64
CA PRO A 176 0.82 10.25 -24.21
C PRO A 176 0.18 11.01 -25.39
N ARG A 177 -1.16 11.03 -25.50
CA ARG A 177 -1.90 11.75 -26.57
C ARG A 177 -1.60 13.25 -26.64
N GLN A 178 -1.02 13.84 -25.60
CA GLN A 178 -0.64 15.26 -25.53
C GLN A 178 0.86 15.50 -25.31
N GLY A 179 1.73 14.50 -25.55
CA GLY A 179 3.17 14.67 -25.32
C GLY A 179 3.54 14.89 -23.83
N ARG A 180 2.68 14.41 -22.92
CA ARG A 180 2.85 14.43 -21.46
C ARG A 180 2.26 13.14 -20.88
N ASN A 181 2.78 12.71 -19.73
CA ASN A 181 2.35 11.55 -18.97
C ASN A 181 2.68 10.22 -19.69
N GLY A 182 3.68 9.50 -19.20
CA GLY A 182 4.05 8.16 -19.66
C GLY A 182 5.09 8.14 -20.78
N LEU A 183 5.79 9.26 -21.02
CA LEU A 183 6.87 9.31 -22.01
C LEU A 183 8.18 8.89 -21.37
N MET A 184 9.04 8.24 -22.16
CA MET A 184 10.24 7.60 -21.63
C MET A 184 11.16 8.57 -20.89
N TRP A 185 11.28 9.81 -21.38
CA TRP A 185 12.08 10.85 -20.73
C TRP A 185 11.54 11.31 -19.37
N GLU A 186 10.26 11.08 -19.05
CA GLU A 186 9.69 11.37 -17.73
C GLU A 186 10.01 10.26 -16.72
N VAL A 187 10.39 9.07 -17.18
CA VAL A 187 10.64 7.91 -16.33
C VAL A 187 11.87 8.14 -15.45
N LEU A 188 12.99 8.61 -16.01
CA LEU A 188 14.24 8.80 -15.23
C LEU A 188 14.08 9.82 -14.09
N PRO A 189 13.57 11.04 -14.30
CA PRO A 189 13.33 11.99 -13.21
C PRO A 189 12.35 11.46 -12.16
N CYS A 190 11.40 10.61 -12.57
CA CYS A 190 10.46 9.97 -11.64
C CYS A 190 11.17 8.94 -10.74
N TYR A 191 12.10 8.14 -11.28
CA TYR A 191 12.89 7.22 -10.47
C TYR A 191 13.80 7.96 -9.48
N GLU A 192 14.55 8.98 -9.94
CA GLU A 192 15.39 9.82 -9.07
C GLU A 192 14.58 10.47 -7.95
N PHE A 193 13.40 11.02 -8.26
CA PHE A 193 12.52 11.59 -7.26
C PHE A 193 12.08 10.57 -6.21
N LEU A 194 11.74 9.34 -6.63
CA LEU A 194 11.30 8.29 -5.71
C LEU A 194 12.45 7.72 -4.87
N LEU A 195 13.66 7.57 -5.42
CA LEU A 195 14.86 7.17 -4.68
C LEU A 195 15.21 8.21 -3.60
N ASN A 196 15.28 9.49 -3.99
CA ASN A 196 15.50 10.61 -3.07
C ASN A 196 14.40 10.73 -1.99
N HIS A 197 13.16 10.35 -2.32
CA HIS A 197 12.07 10.30 -1.34
C HIS A 197 12.33 9.21 -0.29
N LEU A 198 12.66 7.99 -0.70
CA LEU A 198 12.94 6.89 0.22
C LEU A 198 14.21 7.13 1.05
N GLU A 199 15.26 7.72 0.48
CA GLU A 199 16.48 8.10 1.22
C GLU A 199 16.20 9.10 2.33
N ARG A 200 15.40 10.14 2.05
CA ARG A 200 14.97 11.10 3.08
C ARG A 200 14.15 10.42 4.17
N LEU A 201 13.30 9.46 3.82
CA LEU A 201 12.55 8.69 4.81
C LEU A 201 13.46 7.79 5.65
N MET A 202 14.49 7.17 5.06
CA MET A 202 15.47 6.39 5.82
C MET A 202 16.19 7.26 6.87
N GLU A 203 16.56 8.50 6.52
CA GLU A 203 17.16 9.42 7.49
C GLU A 203 16.14 9.89 8.54
N GLN A 204 14.91 10.22 8.13
CA GLN A 204 13.85 10.65 9.04
C GLN A 204 13.51 9.57 10.07
N TYR A 205 13.45 8.31 9.65
CA TYR A 205 13.10 7.18 10.51
C TYR A 205 14.31 6.47 11.11
N ARG A 206 15.52 7.02 11.00
CA ARG A 206 16.76 6.37 11.48
C ARG A 206 16.70 5.90 12.93
N HIS A 207 16.07 6.69 13.79
CA HIS A 207 15.92 6.43 15.22
C HIS A 207 14.50 6.00 15.62
N ASP A 208 13.67 5.61 14.66
CA ASP A 208 12.32 5.14 14.95
C ASP A 208 12.36 3.78 15.68
N PRO A 209 11.48 3.57 16.68
CA PRO A 209 11.38 2.28 17.35
C PRO A 209 10.77 1.18 16.46
N ASP A 210 10.10 1.54 15.35
CA ASP A 210 9.52 0.58 14.41
C ASP A 210 10.59 0.05 13.44
N GLU A 211 11.24 -1.06 13.82
CA GLU A 211 12.24 -1.75 13.00
C GLU A 211 11.66 -2.26 11.67
N ASP A 212 10.42 -2.75 11.67
CA ASP A 212 9.75 -3.26 10.47
C ASP A 212 9.55 -2.14 9.46
N LEU A 213 9.17 -0.94 9.90
CA LEU A 213 9.02 0.22 9.04
C LEU A 213 10.34 0.62 8.37
N LYS A 214 11.43 0.71 9.14
CA LYS A 214 12.76 1.05 8.62
C LYS A 214 13.21 0.03 7.59
N LEU A 215 13.08 -1.26 7.92
CA LEU A 215 13.44 -2.36 7.03
C LEU A 215 12.61 -2.32 5.74
N ASN A 216 11.30 -2.09 5.83
CA ASN A 216 10.42 -2.01 4.66
C ASN A 216 10.77 -0.83 3.75
N ILE A 217 11.14 0.34 4.30
CA ILE A 217 11.60 1.49 3.50
C ILE A 217 12.91 1.12 2.78
N GLN A 218 13.87 0.53 3.49
CA GLN A 218 15.15 0.11 2.92
C GLN A 218 14.96 -0.91 1.79
N LEU A 219 14.12 -1.93 2.01
CA LEU A 219 13.77 -2.92 0.98
C LEU A 219 13.07 -2.27 -0.22
N GLY A 220 12.20 -1.29 0.03
CA GLY A 220 11.58 -0.48 -1.02
C GLY A 220 12.60 0.26 -1.87
N TRP A 221 13.60 0.88 -1.22
CA TRP A 221 14.68 1.59 -1.91
C TRP A 221 15.55 0.63 -2.70
N GLN A 222 15.98 -0.49 -2.11
CA GLN A 222 16.79 -1.52 -2.78
C GLN A 222 16.10 -2.05 -4.03
N LYS A 223 14.79 -2.32 -3.92
CA LYS A 223 13.99 -2.79 -5.04
C LYS A 223 13.89 -1.74 -6.15
N LEU A 224 13.62 -0.48 -5.79
CA LEU A 224 13.56 0.62 -6.74
C LEU A 224 14.91 0.84 -7.44
N ASN A 225 16.01 0.83 -6.67
CA ASN A 225 17.36 0.99 -7.16
C ASN A 225 17.74 -0.16 -8.10
N GLY A 226 17.37 -1.41 -7.77
CA GLY A 226 17.59 -2.56 -8.63
C GLY A 226 16.86 -2.47 -9.98
N TYR A 227 15.70 -1.80 -10.06
CA TYR A 227 15.05 -1.49 -11.33
C TYR A 227 15.72 -0.31 -12.05
N TYR A 228 16.17 0.69 -11.30
CA TYR A 228 16.88 1.85 -11.84
C TYR A 228 18.19 1.44 -12.53
N THR A 229 19.03 0.61 -11.90
CA THR A 229 20.25 0.09 -12.52
C THR A 229 19.99 -0.72 -13.80
N LYS A 230 18.85 -1.42 -13.90
CA LYS A 230 18.48 -2.13 -15.12
C LYS A 230 18.03 -1.19 -16.24
N LEU A 231 17.51 -0.02 -15.89
CA LEU A 231 17.19 1.01 -16.88
C LEU A 231 18.47 1.56 -17.49
N ASP A 232 19.52 1.78 -16.70
CA ASP A 232 20.84 2.23 -17.19
C ASP A 232 21.42 1.30 -18.26
N ASP A 233 21.18 -0.02 -18.16
CA ASP A 233 21.67 -1.03 -19.12
C ASP A 233 20.90 -1.06 -20.46
N THR A 234 19.82 -0.29 -20.62
CA THR A 234 18.95 -0.38 -21.80
C THR A 234 19.20 0.80 -22.75
N GLU A 235 19.22 0.59 -24.08
CA GLU A 235 19.31 1.68 -25.10
C GLU A 235 18.24 2.77 -24.94
N VAL A 236 17.15 2.41 -24.27
CA VAL A 236 16.06 3.29 -23.88
C VAL A 236 16.52 4.41 -22.93
N TYR A 237 17.57 4.20 -22.14
CA TYR A 237 18.23 5.20 -21.31
C TYR A 237 18.86 6.31 -22.16
N VAL A 238 19.63 5.94 -23.18
CA VAL A 238 20.26 6.90 -24.11
C VAL A 238 19.19 7.70 -24.84
N ALA A 239 18.10 7.06 -25.29
CA ALA A 239 16.98 7.75 -25.93
C ALA A 239 16.20 8.67 -24.98
N ALA A 240 16.01 8.27 -23.72
CA ALA A 240 15.38 9.09 -22.69
C ALA A 240 16.23 10.33 -22.38
N VAL A 241 17.52 10.14 -22.17
CA VAL A 241 18.46 11.22 -21.86
C VAL A 241 18.65 12.14 -23.07
N ALA A 242 18.75 11.60 -24.28
CA ALA A 242 18.75 12.39 -25.51
C ALA A 242 17.44 13.19 -25.65
N ALA A 243 16.29 12.61 -25.33
CA ALA A 243 15.01 13.33 -25.32
C ALA A 243 14.94 14.42 -24.23
N VAL A 244 15.50 14.20 -23.02
CA VAL A 244 15.65 15.25 -22.00
C VAL A 244 16.59 16.36 -22.48
N ALA A 245 17.69 16.01 -23.15
CA ALA A 245 18.65 16.95 -23.72
C ALA A 245 18.07 17.77 -24.89
N LEU A 246 17.20 17.15 -25.71
CA LEU A 246 16.52 17.76 -26.85
C LEU A 246 15.34 18.65 -26.44
N LEU A 247 14.81 18.52 -25.22
CA LEU A 247 13.76 19.41 -24.70
C LEU A 247 14.37 20.73 -24.21
N PRO A 248 14.11 21.89 -24.87
CA PRO A 248 14.75 23.17 -24.54
C PRO A 248 14.48 23.69 -23.12
N GLN A 249 13.51 23.08 -22.43
CA GLN A 249 13.05 23.42 -21.08
C GLN A 249 13.85 22.74 -19.97
N LEU A 250 14.64 21.69 -20.28
CA LEU A 250 15.43 20.92 -19.29
C LEU A 250 16.96 21.02 -19.52
N ARG A 251 17.38 21.91 -20.43
CA ARG A 251 18.74 22.32 -20.82
C ARG A 251 19.88 21.49 -20.23
N LEU A 252 20.55 20.75 -21.12
CA LEU A 252 21.86 20.07 -21.06
C LEU A 252 22.83 20.49 -19.93
N THR A 253 22.89 21.76 -19.55
CA THR A 253 23.69 22.25 -18.41
C THR A 253 23.33 21.59 -17.07
N LYS A 254 22.05 21.32 -16.82
CA LYS A 254 21.62 20.66 -15.57
C LYS A 254 21.90 19.17 -15.59
N ILE A 255 21.85 18.55 -16.76
CA ILE A 255 22.25 17.16 -16.99
C ILE A 255 23.76 17.00 -16.77
N LYS A 256 24.58 17.88 -17.37
CA LYS A 256 26.04 17.90 -17.17
C LYS A 256 26.46 18.12 -15.70
N GLN A 257 25.63 18.81 -14.90
CA GLN A 257 25.87 19.01 -13.46
C GLN A 257 25.40 17.83 -12.60
N LEU A 258 24.22 17.25 -12.91
CA LEU A 258 23.67 16.12 -12.16
C LEU A 258 24.44 14.82 -12.41
N TRP A 259 25.12 14.71 -13.56
CA TRP A 259 25.79 13.50 -14.04
C TRP A 259 27.27 13.75 -14.36
N ALA A 260 27.88 14.71 -13.67
CA ALA A 260 29.30 15.07 -13.86
C ALA A 260 30.26 13.92 -13.53
N ASP A 261 29.83 13.00 -12.67
CA ASP A 261 30.51 11.79 -12.23
C ASP A 261 30.57 10.67 -13.30
N ARG A 262 29.70 10.71 -14.30
CA ARG A 262 29.63 9.75 -15.42
C ARG A 262 29.95 10.39 -16.78
N ALA A 263 30.68 11.51 -16.76
CA ALA A 263 31.06 12.22 -17.97
C ALA A 263 32.02 11.40 -18.87
N ASP A 264 32.79 10.48 -18.27
CA ASP A 264 33.81 9.67 -18.95
C ASP A 264 33.23 8.51 -19.78
N ASP A 265 31.93 8.19 -19.59
CA ASP A 265 31.22 7.09 -20.28
C ASP A 265 30.85 7.43 -21.74
N GLY A 266 31.20 8.62 -22.23
CA GLY A 266 31.13 9.00 -23.66
C GLY A 266 29.73 9.20 -24.26
N TRP A 267 28.66 8.89 -23.52
CA TRP A 267 27.27 9.02 -23.99
C TRP A 267 26.86 10.48 -24.28
N ILE A 268 27.46 11.46 -23.59
CA ILE A 268 27.20 12.90 -23.80
C ILE A 268 27.70 13.35 -25.18
N CYS A 269 28.82 12.81 -25.66
CA CYS A 269 29.40 13.16 -26.97
C CYS A 269 28.67 12.52 -28.15
N SER A 270 27.84 11.50 -27.90
CA SER A 270 27.00 10.87 -28.93
C SER A 270 25.66 11.60 -29.13
N ALA A 271 25.37 12.61 -28.31
CA ALA A 271 24.14 13.41 -28.34
C ALA A 271 24.34 14.85 -28.84
N GLU A 272 25.58 15.23 -29.21
CA GLU A 272 25.92 16.45 -29.98
C GLU A 272 26.04 16.10 -31.48
#